data_AF-A0A5C8D7H7-F1
#
_entry.id   AF-A0A5C8D7H7-F1
#
_cell.length_a   1.000
_cell.length_b   1.000
_cell.length_c   1.000
_cell.angle_alpha   90.00
_cell.angle_beta   90.00
_cell.angle_gamma   90.00
#
_symmetry.space_group_name_H-M   'P 1'
#
loop_
_entity.id
_entity.type
_entity.pdbx_description
1 polymer ?
#
loop_
_entity_poly.entity_id
_entity_poly.type
_entity_poly.pdbx_seq_one_letter_code
_entity_poly.pdbx_strand_id
1 'polypeptide(L)'
;MIVATVQGNEKGGKHITVKDGVKIFGKEQQEYINNIYDKFHINRIEIIGDFGIKKIKSKEWFCYMKHPEVDASGRTGIAFIVWDKNTEDDTIEKTIREIGFRDEDYIKFNKEYNKIKKGKSNKKKQLIFLVGLGMGLAAGLIVITLSMIKK
;
A
#
# COMPACT_ATOMS: atom_id res chain seq x y z
N MET A 1 -7.96 2.54 4.64
CA MET A 1 -8.70 2.87 3.41
C MET A 1 -7.84 2.52 2.21
N ILE A 2 -8.46 2.07 1.12
CA ILE A 2 -7.84 1.89 -0.19
C ILE A 2 -8.70 2.52 -1.27
N VAL A 3 -8.05 3.15 -2.24
CA VAL A 3 -8.68 3.72 -3.42
C VAL A 3 -7.88 3.30 -4.65
N ALA A 4 -8.57 2.78 -5.66
CA ALA A 4 -8.03 2.46 -6.97
C ALA A 4 -8.75 3.28 -8.03
N THR A 5 -8.02 3.81 -9.01
CA THR A 5 -8.61 4.47 -10.17
C THR A 5 -7.88 4.11 -11.46
N VAL A 6 -8.64 3.94 -12.53
CA VAL A 6 -8.14 3.86 -13.89
C VAL A 6 -8.87 4.91 -14.73
N GLN A 7 -8.12 5.64 -15.56
CA GLN A 7 -8.70 6.63 -16.45
C GLN A 7 -9.57 5.94 -17.51
N GLY A 8 -10.78 6.47 -17.73
CA GLY A 8 -11.70 5.99 -18.74
C GLY A 8 -11.26 6.34 -20.16
N ASN A 9 -11.78 5.60 -21.13
CA ASN A 9 -11.26 5.50 -22.49
C ASN A 9 -11.91 6.46 -23.52
N GLU A 10 -12.89 7.28 -23.13
CA GLU A 10 -13.58 8.21 -24.01
C GLU A 10 -13.04 9.65 -23.87
N LYS A 11 -13.31 10.55 -24.82
CA LYS A 11 -13.04 11.99 -24.63
C LYS A 11 -13.95 12.50 -23.49
N GLY A 12 -13.36 12.72 -22.31
CA GLY A 12 -14.11 12.95 -21.06
C GLY A 12 -14.52 11.66 -20.32
N GLY A 13 -13.89 10.54 -20.67
CA GLY A 13 -14.28 9.19 -20.27
C GLY A 13 -14.38 9.02 -18.77
N LYS A 14 -15.47 8.36 -18.36
CA LYS A 14 -15.74 8.04 -16.96
C LYS A 14 -14.58 7.20 -16.43
N HIS A 15 -13.83 7.77 -15.49
CA HIS A 15 -12.91 6.99 -14.68
C HIS A 15 -13.68 5.85 -14.04
N ILE A 16 -13.02 4.71 -13.86
CA ILE A 16 -13.48 3.71 -12.90
C ILE A 16 -12.71 4.04 -11.62
N THR A 17 -13.43 4.19 -10.52
CA THR A 17 -12.83 4.43 -9.21
C THR A 17 -13.51 3.53 -8.21
N VAL A 18 -12.70 2.80 -7.45
CA VAL A 18 -13.15 1.87 -6.42
C VAL A 18 -12.54 2.30 -5.10
N LYS A 19 -13.37 2.41 -4.07
CA LYS A 19 -12.98 2.72 -2.70
C LYS A 19 -13.44 1.60 -1.80
N ASP A 20 -12.50 1.03 -1.04
CA ASP A 20 -12.75 -0.05 -0.08
C ASP A 20 -13.64 -1.19 -0.66
N GLY A 21 -13.37 -1.56 -1.91
CA GLY A 21 -14.07 -2.63 -2.64
C GLY A 21 -15.43 -2.24 -3.22
N VAL A 22 -15.78 -0.95 -3.29
CA VAL A 22 -17.03 -0.46 -3.86
C VAL A 22 -16.76 0.60 -4.93
N LYS A 23 -17.41 0.49 -6.09
CA LYS A 23 -17.36 1.51 -7.15
C LYS A 23 -18.03 2.80 -6.67
N ILE A 24 -17.36 3.92 -6.86
CA ILE A 24 -17.84 5.25 -6.50
C ILE A 24 -17.95 6.13 -7.76
N PHE A 25 -18.86 7.11 -7.73
CA PHE A 25 -19.20 7.94 -8.90
C PHE A 25 -19.43 9.40 -8.51
N GLY A 26 -19.42 10.30 -9.49
CA GLY A 26 -19.80 11.70 -9.31
C GLY A 26 -18.75 12.52 -8.54
N LYS A 27 -19.19 13.41 -7.64
CA LYS A 27 -18.30 14.33 -6.92
C LYS A 27 -17.29 13.61 -6.04
N GLU A 28 -17.74 12.60 -5.28
CA GLU A 28 -16.87 11.80 -4.42
C GLU A 28 -15.74 11.14 -5.24
N GLN A 29 -16.09 10.55 -6.40
CA GLN A 29 -15.10 9.99 -7.31
C GLN A 29 -14.05 11.01 -7.72
N GLN A 30 -14.46 12.21 -8.14
CA GLN A 30 -13.53 13.25 -8.60
C GLN A 30 -12.60 13.72 -7.48
N GLU A 31 -13.10 13.85 -6.25
CA GLU A 31 -12.31 14.22 -5.08
C GLU A 31 -11.18 13.21 -4.82
N TYR A 32 -11.50 11.90 -4.88
CA TYR A 32 -10.50 10.85 -4.71
C TYR A 32 -9.50 10.78 -5.85
N ILE A 33 -9.94 10.99 -7.09
CA ILE A 33 -9.05 11.07 -8.25
C ILE A 33 -8.06 12.22 -8.07
N ASN A 34 -8.55 13.42 -7.75
CA ASN A 34 -7.71 14.60 -7.50
C ASN A 34 -6.71 14.30 -6.37
N ASN A 35 -7.15 13.69 -5.28
CA ASN A 35 -6.28 13.33 -4.16
C ASN A 35 -5.15 12.37 -4.57
N ILE A 36 -5.44 11.36 -5.39
CA ILE A 36 -4.42 10.43 -5.91
C ILE A 36 -3.42 11.18 -6.79
N TYR A 37 -3.88 12.03 -7.70
CA TYR A 37 -2.99 12.82 -8.55
C TYR A 37 -2.15 13.80 -7.73
N ASP A 38 -2.72 14.49 -6.73
CA ASP A 38 -1.96 15.37 -5.84
C ASP A 38 -0.86 14.59 -5.12
N LYS A 39 -1.18 13.42 -4.57
CA LYS A 39 -0.19 12.53 -3.94
C LYS A 39 0.90 12.11 -4.93
N PHE A 40 0.54 11.78 -6.16
CA PHE A 40 1.48 11.42 -7.21
C PHE A 40 2.46 12.57 -7.51
N HIS A 41 1.96 13.79 -7.73
CA HIS A 41 2.76 14.97 -8.04
C HIS A 41 3.63 15.42 -6.85
N ILE A 42 3.05 15.50 -5.65
CA ILE A 42 3.75 15.92 -4.42
C ILE A 42 4.91 14.96 -4.09
N ASN A 43 4.72 13.65 -4.32
CA ASN A 43 5.76 12.65 -4.07
C ASN A 43 6.71 12.43 -5.25
N ARG A 44 6.56 13.19 -6.36
CA ARG A 44 7.37 13.08 -7.59
C ARG A 44 7.56 11.62 -8.03
N ILE A 45 6.45 10.88 -8.10
CA ILE A 45 6.50 9.46 -8.39
C ILE A 45 6.80 9.26 -9.88
N GLU A 46 7.97 8.74 -10.20
CA GLU A 46 8.25 8.28 -11.57
C GLU A 46 7.59 6.91 -11.82
N ILE A 47 6.83 6.82 -12.92
CA ILE A 47 6.23 5.59 -13.43
C ILE A 47 7.24 4.98 -14.40
N ILE A 48 7.80 3.83 -14.04
CA ILE A 48 8.78 3.12 -14.86
C ILE A 48 8.22 1.71 -15.10
N GLY A 49 7.92 1.41 -16.37
CA GLY A 49 7.35 0.13 -16.80
C GLY A 49 5.89 -0.07 -16.39
N ASP A 50 5.46 -1.33 -16.38
CA ASP A 50 4.04 -1.72 -16.29
C ASP A 50 3.56 -2.00 -14.85
N PHE A 51 4.46 -1.96 -13.86
CA PHE A 51 4.13 -2.24 -12.46
C PHE A 51 5.14 -1.62 -11.50
N GLY A 52 4.68 -1.07 -10.39
CA GLY A 52 5.53 -0.75 -9.26
C GLY A 52 4.76 -0.37 -8.01
N ILE A 53 5.32 -0.71 -6.84
CA ILE A 53 4.80 -0.29 -5.53
C ILE A 53 5.84 0.58 -4.83
N LYS A 54 5.43 1.77 -4.40
CA LYS A 54 6.27 2.73 -3.68
C LYS A 54 5.59 3.17 -2.39
N LYS A 55 6.38 3.35 -1.34
CA LYS A 55 5.91 3.99 -0.12
C LYS A 55 5.89 5.50 -0.33
N ILE A 56 4.76 6.15 -0.06
CA ILE A 56 4.66 7.61 -0.13
C ILE A 56 4.75 8.22 1.28
N LYS A 57 5.00 9.53 1.37
CA LYS A 57 4.88 10.24 2.65
C LYS A 57 3.45 10.00 3.20
N SER A 58 3.28 9.97 4.53
CA SER A 58 1.99 9.73 5.22
C SER A 58 1.61 8.27 5.55
N LYS A 59 2.56 7.31 5.62
CA LYS A 59 2.30 5.90 5.98
C LYS A 59 1.39 5.14 4.98
N GLU A 60 1.19 5.71 3.81
CA GLU A 60 0.46 5.12 2.69
C GLU A 60 1.42 4.43 1.70
N TRP A 61 0.83 3.62 0.84
CA TRP A 61 1.48 2.97 -0.27
C TRP A 61 0.79 3.41 -1.56
N PHE A 62 1.59 3.59 -2.60
CA PHE A 62 1.15 3.88 -3.96
C PHE A 62 1.57 2.71 -4.85
N CYS A 63 0.66 2.22 -5.67
CA CYS A 63 0.92 1.24 -6.72
C CYS A 63 0.46 1.81 -8.05
N TYR A 64 1.29 1.63 -9.08
CA TYR A 64 0.88 1.76 -10.46
C TYR A 64 0.93 0.38 -11.11
N MET A 65 -0.10 0.04 -11.87
CA MET A 65 -0.21 -1.25 -12.55
C MET A 65 -0.95 -1.08 -13.86
N LYS A 66 -0.38 -1.59 -14.95
CA LYS A 66 -1.03 -1.63 -16.26
C LYS A 66 -2.34 -2.40 -16.17
N HIS A 67 -3.44 -1.77 -16.56
CA HIS A 67 -4.78 -2.32 -16.48
C HIS A 67 -5.03 -3.35 -17.59
N PRO A 68 -5.71 -4.48 -17.37
CA PRO A 68 -5.88 -5.50 -18.41
C PRO A 68 -6.82 -5.07 -19.55
N GLU A 69 -7.67 -4.07 -19.31
CA GLU A 69 -8.55 -3.53 -20.34
C GLU A 69 -7.80 -2.56 -21.25
N VAL A 70 -8.02 -2.72 -22.56
CA VAL A 70 -7.49 -1.86 -23.61
C VAL A 70 -8.57 -0.90 -24.09
N ASP A 71 -8.18 0.33 -24.41
CA ASP A 71 -9.09 1.30 -24.99
C ASP A 71 -9.43 0.98 -26.45
N ALA A 72 -10.38 1.72 -27.03
CA ALA A 72 -10.80 1.55 -28.42
C ALA A 72 -9.68 1.80 -29.45
N SER A 73 -8.56 2.40 -29.02
CA SER A 73 -7.34 2.61 -29.81
C SER A 73 -6.23 1.58 -29.49
N GLY A 74 -6.54 0.54 -28.71
CA GLY A 74 -5.60 -0.51 -28.30
C GLY A 74 -4.59 -0.10 -27.23
N ARG A 75 -4.74 1.08 -26.61
CA ARG A 75 -3.86 1.56 -25.55
C ARG A 75 -4.30 1.00 -24.21
N THR A 76 -3.32 0.61 -23.41
CA THR A 76 -3.57 0.09 -22.08
C THR A 76 -3.45 1.20 -21.05
N GLY A 77 -4.49 1.39 -20.23
CA GLY A 77 -4.45 2.36 -19.14
C GLY A 77 -3.53 1.92 -18.00
N ILE A 78 -3.09 2.86 -17.17
CA ILE A 78 -2.41 2.55 -15.90
C ILE A 78 -3.41 2.81 -14.78
N ALA A 79 -3.64 1.81 -13.93
CA ALA A 79 -4.38 1.99 -12.69
C ALA A 79 -3.44 2.54 -11.61
N PHE A 80 -3.93 3.52 -10.87
CA PHE A 80 -3.29 4.05 -9.68
C PHE A 80 -4.05 3.60 -8.45
N ILE A 81 -3.34 3.01 -7.50
CA ILE A 81 -3.90 2.42 -6.29
C ILE A 81 -3.16 3.00 -5.09
N VAL A 82 -3.89 3.58 -4.15
CA VAL A 82 -3.35 4.12 -2.90
C VAL A 82 -4.02 3.45 -1.72
N TRP A 83 -3.25 3.01 -0.74
CA TRP A 83 -3.80 2.43 0.48
C TRP A 83 -3.01 2.78 1.73
N ASP A 84 -3.72 2.85 2.84
CA ASP A 84 -3.14 3.00 4.17
C ASP A 84 -2.44 1.73 4.64
N LYS A 85 -1.42 1.88 5.48
CA LYS A 85 -0.74 0.76 6.15
C LYS A 85 -1.65 -0.18 6.96
N ASN A 86 -2.85 0.28 7.33
CA ASN A 86 -3.79 -0.43 8.22
C ASN A 86 -4.97 -1.03 7.45
N THR A 87 -5.03 -0.86 6.13
CA THR A 87 -6.11 -1.46 5.33
C THR A 87 -6.02 -2.98 5.38
N GLU A 88 -7.16 -3.62 5.58
CA GLU A 88 -7.28 -5.08 5.66
C GLU A 88 -7.03 -5.75 4.30
N ASP A 89 -6.45 -6.94 4.31
CA ASP A 89 -6.08 -7.66 3.09
C ASP A 89 -7.30 -7.96 2.21
N ASP A 90 -8.41 -8.41 2.82
CA ASP A 90 -9.65 -8.71 2.12
C ASP A 90 -10.21 -7.46 1.42
N THR A 91 -10.06 -6.29 2.04
CA THR A 91 -10.48 -5.01 1.43
C THR A 91 -9.57 -4.64 0.26
N ILE A 92 -8.27 -4.91 0.38
CA ILE A 92 -7.31 -4.69 -0.71
C ILE A 92 -7.63 -5.60 -1.90
N GLU A 93 -7.82 -6.90 -1.63
CA GLU A 93 -8.18 -7.88 -2.66
C GLU A 93 -9.47 -7.51 -3.37
N LYS A 94 -10.52 -7.23 -2.59
CA LYS A 94 -11.82 -6.82 -3.13
C LYS A 94 -11.69 -5.59 -4.02
N THR A 95 -10.91 -4.59 -3.60
CA THR A 95 -10.69 -3.37 -4.39
C THR A 95 -9.97 -3.63 -5.70
N ILE A 96 -8.97 -4.50 -5.70
CA ILE A 96 -8.22 -4.88 -6.91
C ILE A 96 -9.08 -5.66 -7.89
N ARG A 97 -9.91 -6.59 -7.39
CA ARG A 97 -10.86 -7.33 -8.24
C ARG A 97 -11.91 -6.40 -8.83
N GLU A 98 -12.49 -5.53 -8.00
CA GLU A 98 -13.61 -4.66 -8.41
C GLU A 98 -13.19 -3.59 -9.44
N ILE A 99 -11.92 -3.15 -9.42
CA ILE A 99 -11.40 -2.21 -10.42
C ILE A 99 -11.20 -2.88 -11.79
N GLY A 100 -11.24 -4.23 -11.87
CA GLY A 100 -11.20 -4.97 -13.14
C GLY A 100 -9.94 -5.81 -13.38
N PHE A 101 -9.09 -6.00 -12.35
CA PHE A 101 -7.91 -6.85 -12.50
C PHE A 101 -8.25 -8.34 -12.45
N ARG A 102 -7.51 -9.14 -13.23
CA ARG A 102 -7.67 -10.60 -13.29
C ARG A 102 -6.88 -11.25 -12.15
N ASP A 103 -7.11 -12.55 -11.94
CA ASP A 103 -6.39 -13.31 -10.90
C ASP A 103 -4.87 -13.25 -11.07
N GLU A 104 -4.37 -13.32 -12.32
CA GLU A 104 -2.95 -13.25 -12.63
C GLU A 104 -2.32 -11.90 -12.22
N ASP A 105 -3.03 -10.80 -12.46
CA ASP A 105 -2.62 -9.45 -12.06
C ASP A 105 -2.59 -9.34 -10.53
N TYR A 106 -3.59 -9.91 -9.86
CA TYR A 106 -3.64 -9.95 -8.40
C TYR A 106 -2.51 -10.79 -7.82
N ILE A 107 -2.16 -11.94 -8.42
CA ILE A 107 -1.02 -12.77 -7.98
C ILE A 107 0.28 -11.95 -8.06
N LYS A 108 0.48 -11.21 -9.16
CA LYS A 108 1.64 -10.33 -9.34
C LYS A 108 1.67 -9.24 -8.27
N PHE A 109 0.55 -8.55 -8.04
CA PHE A 109 0.41 -7.56 -6.97
C PHE A 109 0.72 -8.18 -5.60
N ASN A 110 0.11 -9.31 -5.27
CA ASN A 110 0.18 -9.97 -3.98
C ASN A 110 1.60 -10.44 -3.67
N LYS A 111 2.37 -10.86 -4.68
CA LYS A 111 3.79 -11.22 -4.51
C LYS A 111 4.61 -10.04 -3.97
N GLU A 112 4.43 -8.85 -4.53
CA GLU A 112 5.17 -7.65 -4.11
C GLU A 112 4.61 -7.05 -2.81
N TYR A 113 3.29 -7.06 -2.65
CA TYR A 113 2.60 -6.70 -1.41
C TYR A 113 3.09 -7.54 -0.21
N ASN A 114 3.25 -8.85 -0.40
CA ASN A 114 3.75 -9.74 0.66
C ASN A 114 5.20 -9.49 1.02
N LYS A 115 6.07 -9.10 0.07
CA LYS A 115 7.45 -8.68 0.41
C LYS A 115 7.44 -7.47 1.33
N ILE A 116 6.56 -6.50 1.06
CA ILE A 116 6.38 -5.31 1.90
C ILE A 116 5.92 -5.70 3.32
N LYS A 117 4.97 -6.63 3.44
CA LYS A 117 4.51 -7.14 4.75
C LYS A 117 5.60 -7.90 5.51
N LYS A 118 6.33 -8.80 4.85
CA LYS A 118 7.43 -9.57 5.47
C LYS A 118 8.54 -8.65 5.98
N GLY A 119 8.92 -7.64 5.21
CA GLY A 119 9.89 -6.63 5.64
C GLY A 119 9.48 -5.87 6.91
N LYS A 120 8.18 -5.60 7.10
CA LYS A 120 7.65 -5.01 8.35
C LYS A 120 7.71 -5.98 9.53
N SER A 121 7.33 -7.24 9.32
CA SER A 121 7.34 -8.27 10.37
C SER A 121 8.75 -8.50 10.92
N ASN A 122 9.75 -8.58 10.04
CA ASN A 122 11.15 -8.75 10.44
C ASN A 122 11.68 -7.56 11.26
N LYS A 123 11.37 -6.32 10.86
CA LYS A 123 11.73 -5.13 11.65
C LYS A 123 11.07 -5.11 13.03
N LYS A 124 9.80 -5.51 13.13
CA LYS A 124 9.08 -5.60 14.41
C LYS A 124 9.72 -6.66 15.33
N LYS A 125 10.08 -7.83 14.78
CA LYS A 125 10.79 -8.89 15.53
C LYS A 125 12.17 -8.42 16.02
N GLN A 126 12.95 -7.75 15.16
CA GLN A 126 14.25 -7.19 15.56
C GLN A 126 14.12 -6.16 16.68
N LEU A 127 13.12 -5.29 16.62
CA LEU A 127 12.88 -4.29 17.67
C LEU A 127 12.49 -4.94 19.01
N ILE A 128 11.60 -5.95 19.00
CA ILE A 128 11.22 -6.69 20.21
C ILE A 128 12.43 -7.42 20.80
N PHE A 129 13.26 -8.03 19.96
CA PHE A 129 14.48 -8.70 20.40
C PHE A 129 15.46 -7.73 21.06
N LEU A 130 15.67 -6.53 20.49
CA LEU A 130 16.54 -5.50 21.06
C LEU A 130 16.00 -4.95 22.39
N VAL A 131 14.69 -4.70 22.49
CA VAL A 131 14.05 -4.26 23.75
C VAL A 131 14.17 -5.35 24.82
N GLY A 132 13.96 -6.63 24.45
CA GLY A 132 14.12 -7.76 25.37
C GLY A 132 15.54 -7.91 25.90
N LEU A 133 16.56 -7.76 25.04
CA LEU A 133 17.97 -7.74 25.43
C LEU A 133 18.28 -6.57 26.39
N GLY A 134 17.80 -5.36 26.07
CA GLY A 134 18.01 -4.18 26.91
C GLY A 134 17.38 -4.31 28.30
N MET A 135 16.17 -4.86 28.39
CA MET A 135 15.51 -5.12 29.68
C MET A 135 16.23 -6.21 30.49
N GLY A 136 16.72 -7.28 29.84
CA GLY A 136 17.48 -8.34 30.51
C GLY A 136 18.78 -7.84 31.13
N LEU A 137 19.52 -6.97 30.42
CA LEU A 137 20.75 -6.36 30.92
C LEU A 137 20.50 -5.41 32.09
N ALA A 138 19.43 -4.60 32.03
CA ALA A 138 19.06 -3.69 33.11
C ALA A 138 18.65 -4.44 34.39
N ALA A 139 17.87 -5.53 34.26
CA ALA A 139 17.49 -6.36 35.40
C ALA A 139 18.70 -7.06 36.04
N GLY A 140 19.65 -7.55 35.24
CA GLY A 140 20.89 -8.17 35.74
C GLY A 140 21.75 -7.21 36.56
N LEU A 141 21.91 -5.96 36.11
CA LEU A 141 22.66 -4.93 36.83
C LEU A 141 22.01 -4.54 38.17
N ILE A 142 20.67 -4.53 38.24
CA ILE A 142 19.93 -4.25 39.49
C ILE A 142 20.13 -5.38 40.51
N VAL A 143 20.11 -6.64 40.08
CA VAL A 143 20.36 -7.79 40.97
C VAL A 143 21.78 -7.79 41.50
N ILE A 144 22.77 -7.49 40.65
CA ILE A 144 24.19 -7.43 41.03
C ILE A 144 24.45 -6.28 42.03
N THR A 145 23.86 -5.11 41.82
CA THR A 145 23.99 -3.98 42.75
C THR A 145 23.30 -4.24 44.08
N LEU A 146 22.10 -4.85 44.08
CA LEU A 146 21.41 -5.27 45.31
C LEU A 146 22.17 -6.37 46.08
N SER A 147 22.87 -7.28 45.39
CA SER A 147 23.67 -8.31 46.07
C SER A 147 24.95 -7.75 46.69
N MET A 148 25.51 -6.68 46.13
CA MET A 148 26.67 -5.98 46.70
C MET A 148 26.32 -5.12 47.91
N ILE A 149 25.10 -4.57 47.99
CA ILE A 149 24.64 -3.76 49.13
C ILE A 149 24.30 -4.63 50.36
N LYS A 150 23.95 -5.90 50.17
CA LYS A 150 23.56 -6.84 51.25
C LYS A 150 24.73 -7.59 51.91
N LYS A 151 25.98 -7.35 51.50
CA LYS A 151 27.20 -7.91 52.11
C LYS A 151 27.84 -6.88 53.03
#